data_AF-A0A651EQM0-F1
#
_entry.id   AF-A0A651EQM0-F1
#
_cell.length_a   1.000
_cell.length_b   1.000
_cell.length_c   1.000
_cell.angle_alpha   90.00
_cell.angle_beta   90.00
_cell.angle_gamma   90.00
#
_symmetry.space_group_name_H-M   'P 1'
#
loop_
_entity.id
_entity.type
_entity.pdbx_description
1 polymer ?
#
loop_
_entity_poly.entity_id
_entity_poly.type
_entity_poly.pdbx_seq_one_letter_code
_entity_poly.pdbx_strand_id
1 'polypeptide(L)'
;MPERSLLDQRYCGRRRITLPRNDLMPRIEVFDPPMCCSTGVCGPNPQDHLARFSADLKWLVDQGLEVRRYNLLHDPDAFMANPQIKQIIAEMSGDGLPVVIVDGRVVSQQEYLHGNDWPNWLGSAGMPQQAISGLLSRNHHRSSTSGSRNWSPSAQRSPLTASHA
;
A
#
# COMPACT_ATOMS: atom_id res chain seq x y z
N MET A 1 63.77 19.53 -2.34
CA MET A 1 63.53 18.48 -1.30
C MET A 1 64.55 18.70 -0.21
N PRO A 2 64.23 18.66 1.10
CA PRO A 2 63.06 18.07 1.80
C PRO A 2 62.27 19.15 2.57
N GLU A 3 61.37 18.90 3.52
CA GLU A 3 60.28 17.94 3.76
C GLU A 3 59.82 18.21 5.21
N ARG A 4 58.53 18.53 5.39
CA ARG A 4 57.63 18.35 6.55
C ARG A 4 58.00 18.88 7.96
N SER A 5 57.07 19.65 8.52
CA SER A 5 56.45 19.41 9.86
C SER A 5 55.29 20.40 10.06
N LEU A 6 54.03 19.95 9.97
CA LEU A 6 53.06 19.77 11.08
C LEU A 6 52.59 21.06 11.77
N LEU A 7 51.26 21.11 12.00
CA LEU A 7 50.49 22.02 12.87
C LEU A 7 50.03 23.37 12.31
N ASP A 8 48.77 23.42 11.86
CA ASP A 8 47.74 24.33 12.41
C ASP A 8 46.36 23.89 11.86
N GLN A 9 45.67 22.93 12.50
CA GLN A 9 44.57 23.26 13.40
C GLN A 9 43.93 24.63 13.13
N ARG A 10 43.05 24.72 12.13
CA ARG A 10 41.89 25.62 12.18
C ARG A 10 40.91 25.34 11.04
N TYR A 11 40.13 24.28 11.17
CA TYR A 11 38.75 24.28 10.68
C TYR A 11 37.90 23.43 11.62
N CYS A 12 37.54 24.04 12.76
CA CYS A 12 36.37 23.68 13.54
C CYS A 12 35.12 23.99 12.69
N GLY A 13 34.91 23.19 11.64
CA GLY A 13 33.70 23.20 10.84
C GLY A 13 32.86 22.03 11.29
N ARG A 14 32.18 22.18 12.43
CA ARG A 14 31.12 21.30 12.89
C ARG A 14 30.01 21.36 11.84
N ARG A 15 30.18 20.62 10.74
CA ARG A 15 29.11 20.38 9.77
C ARG A 15 28.03 19.68 10.57
N ARG A 16 26.98 20.43 10.94
CA ARG A 16 25.68 19.84 11.23
C ARG A 16 25.35 19.06 9.97
N ILE A 17 25.60 17.76 10.01
CA ILE A 17 24.92 16.83 9.15
C ILE A 17 23.48 16.95 9.61
N THR A 18 22.71 17.82 8.95
CA THR A 18 21.26 17.71 9.01
C THR A 18 20.98 16.40 8.27
N LEU A 19 21.04 15.29 8.99
CA LEU A 19 20.50 14.02 8.50
C LEU A 19 19.03 14.34 8.22
N PRO A 20 18.54 14.25 6.97
CA PRO A 20 17.10 14.29 6.73
C PRO A 20 16.48 13.18 7.58
N ARG A 21 15.69 13.59 8.56
CA ARG A 21 14.96 12.68 9.45
C ARG A 21 13.77 12.12 8.66
N ASN A 22 14.00 11.12 7.79
CA ASN A 22 13.04 10.06 7.44
C ASN A 22 13.49 9.04 6.37
N ASP A 23 14.72 9.10 5.84
CA ASP A 23 15.22 8.26 4.73
C ASP A 23 15.31 6.72 5.00
N LEU A 24 14.72 6.21 6.08
CA LEU A 24 14.79 4.78 6.45
C LEU A 24 13.46 4.04 6.33
N MET A 25 12.35 4.74 6.09
CA MET A 25 11.03 4.10 5.99
C MET A 25 10.34 4.54 4.69
N PRO A 26 10.05 3.61 3.77
CA PRO A 26 9.42 3.97 2.52
C PRO A 26 8.07 4.63 2.73
N ARG A 27 7.84 5.69 1.96
CA ARG A 27 6.54 6.34 1.84
C ARG A 27 5.78 5.76 0.66
N ILE A 28 4.55 5.38 0.92
CA ILE A 28 3.61 4.86 -0.08
C ILE A 28 2.55 5.91 -0.35
N GLU A 29 2.34 6.26 -1.61
CA GLU A 29 1.24 7.11 -2.05
C GLU A 29 0.39 6.38 -3.09
N VAL A 30 -0.92 6.41 -2.89
CA VAL A 30 -1.89 5.78 -3.78
C VAL A 30 -2.88 6.82 -4.29
N PHE A 31 -3.00 6.90 -5.60
CA PHE A 31 -3.92 7.80 -6.29
C PHE A 31 -4.99 6.96 -6.96
N ASP A 32 -6.17 6.90 -6.35
CA ASP A 32 -7.29 6.10 -6.83
C ASP A 32 -8.06 6.81 -7.96
N PRO A 33 -8.71 6.06 -8.88
CA PRO A 33 -9.71 6.61 -9.79
C PRO A 33 -10.87 7.27 -9.03
N PRO A 34 -11.71 8.07 -9.71
CA PRO A 34 -12.90 8.64 -9.07
C PRO A 34 -13.83 7.50 -8.63
N MET A 35 -14.03 7.37 -7.32
CA MET A 35 -14.87 6.33 -6.72
C MET A 35 -15.70 6.91 -5.57
N CYS A 36 -16.88 6.35 -5.31
CA CYS A 36 -17.72 6.79 -4.19
C CYS A 36 -17.05 6.56 -2.81
N CYS A 37 -16.21 5.52 -2.68
CA CYS A 37 -15.43 5.24 -1.48
C CYS A 37 -14.07 4.63 -1.87
N SER A 38 -13.02 4.91 -1.08
CA SER A 38 -11.68 4.37 -1.36
C SER A 38 -11.59 2.85 -1.15
N THR A 39 -12.39 2.27 -0.25
CA THR A 39 -12.34 0.82 0.03
C THR A 39 -13.04 -0.04 -1.02
N GLY A 40 -13.85 0.54 -1.90
CA GLY A 40 -14.58 -0.20 -2.94
C GLY A 40 -15.68 -1.13 -2.43
N VAL A 41 -16.10 -0.98 -1.17
CA VAL A 41 -17.12 -1.84 -0.54
C VAL A 41 -18.49 -1.19 -0.44
N CYS A 42 -18.59 0.12 -0.69
CA CYS A 42 -19.86 0.84 -0.68
C CYS A 42 -20.54 0.68 -2.04
N GLY A 43 -21.30 -0.40 -2.22
CA GLY A 43 -22.10 -0.63 -3.42
C GLY A 43 -22.70 -2.04 -3.48
N PRO A 44 -23.66 -2.28 -4.38
CA PRO A 44 -24.31 -3.58 -4.52
C PRO A 44 -23.38 -4.68 -5.05
N ASN A 45 -22.22 -4.31 -5.60
CA ASN A 45 -21.19 -5.24 -6.08
C ASN A 45 -19.82 -4.90 -5.48
N PRO A 46 -19.54 -5.30 -4.23
CA PRO A 46 -18.26 -5.04 -3.57
C PRO A 46 -17.10 -5.68 -4.33
N GLN A 47 -16.01 -4.94 -4.48
CA GLN A 47 -14.83 -5.42 -5.19
C GLN A 47 -13.83 -6.02 -4.19
N ASP A 48 -13.76 -7.35 -4.13
CA ASP A 48 -12.90 -8.08 -3.19
C ASP A 48 -11.42 -7.66 -3.26
N HIS A 49 -10.92 -7.32 -4.45
CA HIS A 49 -9.54 -6.90 -4.64
C HIS A 49 -9.26 -5.53 -3.99
N LEU A 50 -10.20 -4.58 -4.02
CA LEU A 50 -10.09 -3.28 -3.34
C LEU A 50 -10.12 -3.42 -1.81
N ALA A 51 -10.95 -4.33 -1.31
CA ALA A 51 -11.00 -4.64 0.12
C ALA A 51 -9.67 -5.27 0.60
N ARG A 52 -9.08 -6.17 -0.19
CA ARG A 52 -7.76 -6.76 0.08
C ARG A 52 -6.67 -5.70 0.06
N PHE A 53 -6.61 -4.89 -1.00
CA PHE A 53 -5.65 -3.80 -1.11
C PHE A 53 -5.74 -2.82 0.07
N SER A 54 -6.95 -2.44 0.47
CA SER A 54 -7.16 -1.58 1.63
C SER A 54 -6.67 -2.21 2.95
N ALA A 55 -6.83 -3.53 3.09
CA ALA A 55 -6.30 -4.28 4.25
C ALA A 55 -4.76 -4.34 4.25
N ASP A 56 -4.14 -4.48 3.07
CA ASP A 56 -2.69 -4.47 2.93
C ASP A 56 -2.12 -3.10 3.31
N LEU A 57 -2.71 -2.00 2.80
CA LEU A 57 -2.33 -0.63 3.18
C LEU A 57 -2.48 -0.38 4.67
N LYS A 58 -3.60 -0.79 5.28
CA LYS A 58 -3.80 -0.67 6.73
C LYS A 58 -2.68 -1.36 7.49
N TRP A 59 -2.32 -2.57 7.08
CA TRP A 59 -1.24 -3.27 7.78
C TRP A 59 0.11 -2.59 7.59
N LEU A 60 0.40 -2.05 6.41
CA LEU A 60 1.64 -1.30 6.18
C LEU A 60 1.72 -0.10 7.14
N VAL A 61 0.62 0.61 7.36
CA VAL A 61 0.52 1.63 8.42
C VAL A 61 0.79 1.03 9.80
N ASP A 62 0.20 -0.13 10.12
CA ASP A 62 0.41 -0.82 11.41
C ASP A 62 1.87 -1.30 11.60
N GLN A 63 2.67 -1.44 10.52
CA GLN A 63 4.12 -1.69 10.58
C GLN A 63 4.97 -0.42 10.69
N GLY A 64 4.33 0.76 10.71
CA GLY A 64 5.00 2.05 10.84
C GLY A 64 5.38 2.70 9.51
N LEU A 65 4.88 2.22 8.36
CA LEU A 65 5.08 2.93 7.10
C LEU A 65 4.16 4.15 7.00
N GLU A 66 4.67 5.19 6.33
CA GLU A 66 3.84 6.31 5.89
C GLU A 66 3.06 5.91 4.65
N VAL A 67 1.74 5.79 4.78
CA VAL A 67 0.83 5.49 3.66
C VAL A 67 -0.14 6.65 3.49
N ARG A 68 -0.18 7.24 2.30
CA ARG A 68 -1.16 8.25 1.90
C ARG A 68 -1.99 7.72 0.74
N ARG A 69 -3.30 7.90 0.82
CA ARG A 69 -4.23 7.47 -0.22
C ARG A 69 -5.17 8.61 -0.54
N TYR A 70 -5.34 8.89 -1.82
CA TYR A 70 -6.16 9.99 -2.33
C TYR A 70 -7.16 9.44 -3.33
N ASN A 71 -8.38 9.97 -3.31
CA ASN A 71 -9.38 9.66 -4.31
C ASN A 71 -9.61 10.86 -5.23
N LEU A 72 -9.60 10.68 -6.55
CA LEU A 72 -9.75 11.81 -7.48
C LEU A 72 -11.05 12.62 -7.25
N LEU A 73 -12.13 11.95 -6.82
CA LEU A 73 -13.41 12.61 -6.55
C LEU A 73 -13.39 13.48 -5.29
N HIS A 74 -12.59 13.10 -4.28
CA HIS A 74 -12.60 13.72 -2.95
C HIS A 74 -11.37 14.62 -2.70
N ASP A 75 -10.25 14.31 -3.33
CA ASP A 75 -8.94 14.93 -3.09
C ASP A 75 -8.29 15.50 -4.37
N PRO A 76 -9.01 16.23 -5.25
CA PRO A 76 -8.47 16.66 -6.55
C PRO A 76 -7.19 17.50 -6.42
N ASP A 77 -7.04 18.27 -5.33
CA ASP A 77 -5.84 19.08 -5.06
C ASP A 77 -4.57 18.24 -4.93
N ALA A 78 -4.66 17.02 -4.38
CA ALA A 78 -3.51 16.12 -4.25
C ALA A 78 -2.98 15.66 -5.61
N PHE A 79 -3.88 15.46 -6.59
CA PHE A 79 -3.54 15.10 -7.95
C PHE A 79 -2.88 16.28 -8.68
N MET A 80 -3.36 17.51 -8.44
CA MET A 80 -2.79 18.72 -9.02
C MET A 80 -1.42 19.08 -8.44
N ALA A 81 -1.18 18.74 -7.17
CA ALA A 81 0.07 18.98 -6.47
C ALA A 81 1.21 18.07 -6.93
N ASN A 82 0.93 16.88 -7.50
CA ASN A 82 1.95 15.93 -7.95
C ASN A 82 2.17 15.99 -9.47
N PRO A 83 3.34 16.47 -9.97
CA PRO A 83 3.62 16.56 -11.39
C PRO A 83 3.59 15.22 -12.14
N GLN A 84 4.05 14.13 -11.53
CA GLN A 84 4.06 12.80 -12.15
C GLN A 84 2.62 12.31 -12.40
N ILE A 85 1.74 12.51 -11.42
CA ILE A 85 0.33 12.12 -11.53
C ILE A 85 -0.40 12.95 -12.60
N LYS A 86 -0.15 14.26 -12.64
CA LYS A 86 -0.70 15.13 -13.71
C LYS A 86 -0.30 14.65 -15.09
N GLN A 87 0.97 14.29 -15.27
CA GLN A 87 1.48 13.79 -16.54
C GLN A 87 0.77 12.49 -16.95
N ILE A 88 0.69 11.51 -16.04
CA ILE A 88 0.02 10.23 -16.29
C ILE A 88 -1.45 10.44 -16.69
N ILE A 89 -2.19 11.28 -15.94
CA ILE A 89 -3.58 11.58 -16.24
C ILE A 89 -3.73 12.28 -17.60
N ALA A 90 -2.84 13.23 -17.92
CA ALA A 90 -2.90 13.95 -19.19
C ALA A 90 -2.59 13.05 -20.39
N GLU A 91 -1.57 12.20 -20.30
CA GLU A 91 -1.15 11.29 -21.37
C GLU A 91 -2.17 10.18 -21.63
N MET A 92 -2.83 9.71 -20.56
CA MET A 92 -3.78 8.59 -20.61
C MET A 92 -5.25 9.05 -20.53
N SER A 93 -5.52 10.36 -20.68
CA SER A 93 -6.88 10.94 -20.60
C SER A 93 -7.68 10.53 -19.35
N GLY A 94 -7.00 10.30 -18.22
CA GLY A 94 -7.61 9.84 -16.97
C GLY A 94 -7.59 8.33 -16.73
N ASP A 95 -7.31 7.52 -17.75
CA ASP A 95 -7.32 6.04 -17.65
C ASP A 95 -6.05 5.46 -17.00
N GLY A 96 -5.10 6.31 -16.59
CA GLY A 96 -3.85 5.90 -15.93
C GLY A 96 -4.00 5.50 -14.45
N LEU A 97 -5.18 5.72 -13.86
CA LEU A 97 -5.46 5.42 -12.45
C LEU A 97 -5.93 3.96 -12.25
N PRO A 98 -5.68 3.33 -11.09
CA PRO A 98 -4.92 3.85 -9.95
C PRO A 98 -3.42 3.96 -10.24
N VAL A 99 -2.74 4.87 -9.54
CA VAL A 99 -1.26 4.95 -9.54
C VAL A 99 -0.75 4.70 -8.14
N VAL A 100 0.25 3.82 -8.02
CA VAL A 100 0.96 3.55 -6.76
C VAL A 100 2.39 4.06 -6.87
N ILE A 101 2.78 4.87 -5.89
CA ILE A 101 4.12 5.44 -5.76
C ILE A 101 4.75 4.92 -4.46
N VAL A 102 6.00 4.45 -4.54
CA VAL A 102 6.83 4.09 -3.39
C VAL A 102 8.12 4.90 -3.47
N ASP A 103 8.39 5.72 -2.45
CA ASP A 103 9.55 6.62 -2.39
C ASP A 103 9.74 7.48 -3.65
N GLY A 104 8.64 8.08 -4.12
CA GLY A 104 8.63 8.94 -5.30
C GLY A 104 8.74 8.20 -6.64
N ARG A 105 8.89 6.87 -6.63
CA ARG A 105 8.89 6.04 -7.84
C ARG A 105 7.50 5.47 -8.10
N VAL A 106 7.00 5.65 -9.32
CA VAL A 106 5.79 4.95 -9.80
C VAL A 106 6.10 3.46 -9.93
N VAL A 107 5.36 2.64 -9.20
CA VAL A 107 5.53 1.17 -9.18
C VAL A 107 4.35 0.42 -9.81
N SER A 108 3.18 1.07 -9.92
CA SER A 108 2.01 0.55 -10.63
C SER A 108 1.18 1.67 -11.23
N GLN A 109 0.55 1.40 -12.37
CA GLN A 109 -0.44 2.25 -13.05
C GLN A 109 -1.58 1.34 -13.53
N GLN A 110 -2.81 1.86 -13.56
CA GLN A 110 -4.05 1.16 -13.98
C GLN A 110 -4.45 -0.08 -13.15
N GLU A 111 -3.55 -0.62 -12.34
CA GLU A 111 -3.77 -1.81 -11.53
C GLU A 111 -3.34 -1.57 -10.07
N TYR A 112 -4.13 -2.09 -9.13
CA TYR A 112 -3.75 -2.13 -7.72
C TYR A 112 -2.72 -3.23 -7.51
N LEU A 113 -1.70 -2.96 -6.67
CA LEU A 113 -0.76 -3.99 -6.25
C LEU A 113 -1.49 -5.11 -5.49
N HIS A 114 -1.05 -6.33 -5.72
CA HIS A 114 -1.47 -7.48 -4.93
C HIS A 114 -0.46 -7.75 -3.81
N GLY A 115 -0.90 -8.51 -2.81
CA GLY A 115 -0.10 -8.82 -1.63
C GLY A 115 1.33 -9.29 -1.93
N ASN A 116 1.53 -10.03 -3.03
CA ASN A 116 2.82 -10.61 -3.41
C ASN A 116 3.77 -9.60 -4.10
N ASP A 117 3.29 -8.43 -4.50
CA ASP A 117 4.09 -7.43 -5.22
C ASP A 117 4.85 -6.51 -4.27
N TRP A 118 4.25 -6.21 -3.11
CA TRP A 118 4.82 -5.33 -2.09
C TRP A 118 6.24 -5.71 -1.64
N PRO A 119 6.60 -6.99 -1.39
CA PRO A 119 7.96 -7.37 -1.02
C PRO A 119 9.04 -6.86 -1.98
N ASN A 120 8.77 -6.85 -3.28
CA ASN A 120 9.74 -6.44 -4.29
C ASN A 120 10.01 -4.92 -4.23
N TRP A 121 8.95 -4.15 -4.03
CA TRP A 121 9.02 -2.69 -3.98
C TRP A 121 9.51 -2.19 -2.61
N LEU A 122 9.09 -2.82 -1.52
CA LEU A 122 9.50 -2.45 -0.17
C LEU A 122 10.94 -2.89 0.16
N GLY A 123 11.39 -4.02 -0.38
CA GLY A 123 12.78 -4.47 -0.25
C GLY A 123 13.76 -3.56 -0.99
N SER A 124 13.40 -3.09 -2.18
CA SER A 124 14.22 -2.11 -2.93
C SER A 124 14.22 -0.71 -2.31
N ALA A 125 13.22 -0.42 -1.48
CA ALA A 125 13.09 0.83 -0.73
C ALA A 125 13.68 0.78 0.70
N GLY A 126 14.44 -0.27 1.02
CA GLY A 126 15.21 -0.34 2.28
C GLY A 126 14.43 -0.82 3.50
N MET A 127 13.23 -1.39 3.35
CA MET A 127 12.53 -2.01 4.48
C MET A 127 13.29 -3.21 5.06
N PRO A 128 13.31 -3.39 6.39
CA PRO A 128 13.92 -4.55 7.01
C PRO A 128 13.19 -5.85 6.63
N GLN A 129 13.94 -6.89 6.29
CA GLN A 129 13.45 -8.19 5.79
C GLN A 129 12.35 -8.82 6.66
N GLN A 130 12.43 -8.64 7.99
CA GLN A 130 11.44 -9.13 8.95
C GLN A 130 10.03 -8.56 8.73
N ALA A 131 9.92 -7.28 8.34
CA ALA A 131 8.65 -6.66 8.01
C ALA A 131 8.10 -7.25 6.70
N ILE A 132 8.96 -7.40 5.69
CA ILE A 132 8.59 -7.99 4.38
C ILE A 132 8.06 -9.42 4.54
N SER A 133 8.71 -10.25 5.36
CA SER A 133 8.26 -11.61 5.66
C SER A 133 6.87 -11.66 6.31
N GLY A 134 6.55 -10.70 7.18
CA GLY A 134 5.21 -10.59 7.81
C GLY A 134 4.08 -10.29 6.82
N LEU A 135 4.37 -9.67 5.68
CA LEU A 135 3.42 -9.46 4.59
C LEU A 135 3.15 -10.77 3.84
N LEU A 136 4.21 -11.46 3.45
CA LEU A 136 4.16 -12.73 2.73
C LEU A 136 3.42 -13.82 3.52
N SER A 137 3.73 -13.99 4.81
CA SER A 137 3.08 -15.00 5.66
C SER A 137 1.57 -14.77 5.78
N ARG A 138 1.12 -13.51 5.76
CA ARG A 138 -0.31 -13.20 5.84
C ARG A 138 -1.04 -13.40 4.53
N ASN A 139 -0.40 -13.12 3.40
CA ASN A 139 -0.95 -13.51 2.11
C ASN A 139 -1.12 -15.02 2.03
N HIS A 140 -0.12 -15.79 2.46
CA HIS A 140 -0.23 -17.26 2.51
C HIS A 140 -1.34 -17.76 3.44
N HIS A 141 -1.49 -17.21 4.65
CA HIS A 141 -2.61 -17.56 5.55
C HIS A 141 -3.99 -17.17 4.98
N ARG A 142 -4.06 -16.09 4.20
CA ARG A 142 -5.30 -15.63 3.56
C ARG A 142 -5.66 -16.48 2.32
N SER A 143 -4.66 -16.91 1.55
CA SER A 143 -4.85 -17.82 0.42
C SER A 143 -5.39 -19.18 0.87
N SER A 144 -4.89 -19.71 2.00
CA SER A 144 -5.33 -21.01 2.54
C SER A 144 -6.73 -20.96 3.16
N THR A 145 -7.19 -19.80 3.64
CA THR A 145 -8.57 -19.62 4.13
C THR A 145 -9.59 -19.30 3.03
N SER A 146 -9.15 -19.00 1.79
CA SER A 146 -10.05 -18.83 0.64
C SER A 146 -10.57 -20.13 0.04
N GLY A 147 -9.99 -21.28 0.43
CA GLY A 147 -10.38 -22.61 -0.03
C GLY A 147 -10.96 -23.47 1.09
N SER A 148 -12.14 -23.12 1.62
CA SER A 148 -13.12 -24.04 2.24
C SER A 148 -14.28 -23.25 2.83
N ARG A 149 -15.19 -22.79 1.97
CA ARG A 149 -16.60 -22.66 2.39
C ARG A 149 -17.39 -23.73 1.67
N ASN A 150 -17.37 -24.91 2.30
CA ASN A 150 -18.27 -26.01 1.99
C ASN A 150 -19.69 -25.51 2.30
N TRP A 151 -20.42 -25.09 1.27
CA TRP A 151 -21.86 -24.85 1.39
C TRP A 151 -22.54 -26.22 1.38
N SER A 152 -22.96 -26.71 2.55
CA SER A 152 -23.82 -27.88 2.66
C SER A 152 -25.29 -27.47 2.54
N PRO A 153 -26.05 -27.91 1.52
CA PRO A 153 -27.49 -27.75 1.50
C PRO A 153 -28.11 -29.03 2.07
N SER A 154 -28.30 -29.11 3.39
CA SER A 154 -29.03 -30.24 3.99
C SER A 154 -29.50 -29.95 5.41
N ALA A 155 -30.77 -29.55 5.54
CA ALA A 155 -31.60 -29.93 6.68
C ALA A 155 -33.09 -29.87 6.28
N GLN A 156 -33.49 -30.77 5.38
CA GLN A 156 -34.86 -31.29 5.45
C GLN A 156 -34.91 -32.25 6.64
N ARG A 157 -35.80 -32.01 7.60
CA ARG A 157 -36.59 -33.05 8.27
C ARG A 157 -37.72 -32.41 9.08
N SER A 158 -38.93 -32.76 8.69
CA SER A 158 -40.16 -32.61 9.47
C SER A 158 -40.06 -33.33 10.82
N PRO A 159 -40.95 -33.00 11.77
CA PRO A 159 -41.65 -34.05 12.47
C PRO A 159 -43.17 -33.86 12.42
N LEU A 160 -43.85 -34.95 12.04
CA LEU A 160 -45.23 -35.22 12.42
C LEU A 160 -45.31 -35.24 13.95
N THR A 161 -46.20 -34.44 14.54
CA THR A 161 -46.80 -34.79 15.83
C THR A 161 -48.29 -34.47 15.78
N ALA A 162 -49.08 -35.49 16.08
CA ALA A 162 -50.51 -35.43 16.28
C ALA A 162 -50.81 -34.92 17.71
N SER A 163 -51.80 -34.04 17.87
CA SER A 163 -52.76 -34.09 18.98
C SER A 163 -53.83 -33.00 18.90
N HIS A 164 -55.09 -33.46 18.89
CA HIS A 164 -56.32 -32.90 19.49
C HIS A 164 -56.67 -31.40 19.34
N ALA A 165 -57.78 -31.13 18.64
CA ALA A 165 -59.10 -30.86 19.23
C ALA A 165 -60.21 -31.11 18.19
#